data_AF-A0A9W8N842-F1
#
_entry.id   AF-A0A9W8N842-F1
#
_cell.length_a   1.000
_cell.length_b   1.000
_cell.length_c   1.000
_cell.angle_alpha   90.00
_cell.angle_beta   90.00
_cell.angle_gamma   90.00
#
_symmetry.space_group_name_H-M   'P 1'
#
loop_
_entity.id
_entity.type
_entity.pdbx_description
1 polymer ?
#
loop_
_entity_poly.entity_id
_entity_poly.type
_entity_poly.pdbx_seq_one_letter_code
_entity_poly.pdbx_strand_id
1 'polypeptide(L)'
;MDRQSVYSVSVFQNSSGPNEDTRLQLQEQLINFILQFRHDNIFVYRDQLRENALLKKFYCDVNITDLIKYNEELAHRLVTEPAEIIPLFENALRKCTHRIVFPHNPAAEVPEHQLLLHSTAEDVSIRNLDSETIARLVRVSGIVIGASVMSSKATELNIQCRSCMHTQAIPILGGFTGVTLPRQCGRQRAPNDPAEKCPLDPYFVIHEKSRFVDQQIIKLQEAPDQVPVGELPRHVLISADRYLTNRVVPGSRCTIMGIFSIYQSKGSKNGSSGGAVAIRTPYLRTVGIQTDVDSTAKGNAIFSEEEEQEFLELSRRPDLYNVMTDCIAPSIYGNRDIKKAILCLLLGGSKKILPDGMKLRGDINVLLLGDPGTAKSQLLKYVEKAAPISIYTSGKGSSAAGLTASVQRDHSTREFYLEGGAMVLADGGVVCIDEFDKMRDDDRVAIHEAMEQQTISIAKAGITTILNARTSVLAAANPIFGRYDEMKTPGENIDFQTTILSRFDMIFIVKDEHTRDKDERIAKHVMGIHMGGRGLEEQVEGEVPVEKMRRYLSYCKS
;
A
#
# COMPACT_ATOMS: atom_id res chain seq x y z
N MET A 1 -24.30 -15.44 50.69
CA MET A 1 -25.52 -15.03 49.97
C MET A 1 -25.10 -14.68 48.57
N ASP A 2 -25.27 -15.63 47.66
CA ASP A 2 -24.89 -15.49 46.25
C ASP A 2 -25.65 -14.32 45.60
N ARG A 3 -24.97 -13.61 44.70
CA ARG A 3 -25.56 -12.50 43.94
C ARG A 3 -26.83 -12.99 43.24
N GLN A 4 -27.95 -12.33 43.49
CA GLN A 4 -29.16 -12.55 42.71
C GLN A 4 -28.86 -12.20 41.24
N SER A 5 -28.88 -13.20 40.36
CA SER A 5 -28.72 -13.01 38.93
C SER A 5 -30.02 -12.44 38.37
N VAL A 6 -30.00 -11.21 37.88
CA VAL A 6 -31.12 -10.63 37.15
C VAL A 6 -31.16 -11.31 35.77
N TYR A 7 -32.27 -11.97 35.46
CA TYR A 7 -32.55 -12.50 34.13
C TYR A 7 -33.82 -11.84 33.60
N SER A 8 -33.89 -11.65 32.29
CA SER A 8 -35.08 -11.19 31.59
C SER A 8 -35.51 -12.26 30.58
N VAL A 9 -36.82 -12.45 30.46
CA VAL A 9 -37.44 -13.29 29.44
C VAL A 9 -38.37 -12.40 28.63
N SER A 10 -38.23 -12.41 27.31
CA SER A 10 -39.14 -11.70 26.41
C SER A 10 -40.48 -12.44 26.36
N VAL A 11 -41.48 -11.97 27.10
CA VAL A 11 -42.81 -12.61 27.17
C VAL A 11 -43.76 -12.11 26.07
N PHE A 12 -43.55 -10.88 25.58
CA PHE A 12 -44.27 -10.30 24.45
C PHE A 12 -43.28 -9.78 23.40
N GLN A 13 -43.62 -9.88 22.12
CA GLN A 13 -42.91 -9.14 21.07
C GLN A 13 -43.15 -7.65 21.32
N ASN A 14 -42.07 -6.89 21.54
CA ASN A 14 -42.13 -5.45 21.69
C ASN A 14 -42.79 -4.86 20.43
N SER A 15 -44.02 -4.36 20.57
CA SER A 15 -44.61 -3.39 19.64
C SER A 15 -44.14 -1.98 20.00
N SER A 16 -42.84 -1.82 20.33
CA SER A 16 -42.21 -0.52 20.53
C SER A 16 -42.06 0.13 19.16
N GLY A 17 -42.40 1.42 19.06
CA GLY A 17 -42.43 2.14 17.78
C GLY A 17 -41.14 2.03 16.95
N PRO A 18 -41.20 2.34 15.65
CA PRO A 18 -40.17 2.06 14.65
C PRO A 18 -38.76 2.65 14.88
N ASN A 19 -38.50 3.34 16.00
CA ASN A 19 -37.28 4.12 16.22
C ASN A 19 -36.34 3.59 17.35
N GLU A 20 -36.79 2.77 18.30
CA GLU A 20 -35.91 2.31 19.41
C GLU A 20 -35.13 1.03 19.12
N ASP A 21 -35.57 0.21 18.16
CA ASP A 21 -34.93 -1.07 17.81
C ASP A 21 -33.80 -0.94 16.76
N THR A 22 -33.29 0.26 16.50
CA THR A 22 -32.35 0.51 15.41
C THR A 22 -31.08 -0.35 15.53
N ARG A 23 -30.46 -0.51 16.71
CA ARG A 23 -29.20 -1.27 16.86
C ARG A 23 -29.37 -2.78 16.68
N LEU A 24 -30.47 -3.34 17.19
CA LEU A 24 -30.77 -4.76 17.07
C LEU A 24 -31.19 -5.10 15.65
N GLN A 25 -32.04 -4.27 15.04
CA GLN A 25 -32.42 -4.40 13.63
C GLN A 25 -31.20 -4.30 12.70
N LEU A 26 -30.29 -3.36 12.94
CA LEU A 26 -29.03 -3.27 12.19
C LEU A 26 -28.22 -4.57 12.34
N GLN A 27 -28.11 -5.13 13.55
CA GLN A 27 -27.40 -6.38 13.75
C GLN A 27 -28.07 -7.55 13.00
N GLU A 28 -29.40 -7.63 12.98
CA GLU A 28 -30.13 -8.65 12.23
C GLU A 28 -29.97 -8.47 10.72
N GLN A 29 -30.00 -7.24 10.22
CA GLN A 29 -29.75 -6.96 8.80
C GLN A 29 -28.34 -7.37 8.38
N LEU A 30 -27.33 -7.14 9.22
CA LEU A 30 -25.95 -7.59 8.97
C LEU A 30 -25.84 -9.12 8.98
N ILE A 31 -26.54 -9.80 9.90
CA ILE A 31 -26.63 -11.27 9.90
C ILE A 31 -27.27 -11.79 8.62
N ASN A 32 -28.38 -11.17 8.19
CA ASN A 32 -29.08 -11.54 6.96
C ASN A 32 -28.20 -11.31 5.73
N PHE A 33 -27.46 -10.19 5.68
CA PHE A 33 -26.48 -9.95 4.62
C PHE A 33 -25.47 -11.09 4.51
N ILE A 34 -24.81 -11.47 5.61
CA ILE A 34 -23.79 -12.54 5.59
C ILE A 34 -24.38 -13.89 5.14
N LEU A 35 -25.62 -14.20 5.55
CA LEU A 35 -26.24 -15.50 5.28
C LEU A 35 -26.92 -15.59 3.91
N GLN A 36 -27.46 -14.48 3.40
CA GLN A 36 -28.31 -14.46 2.21
C GLN A 36 -27.60 -13.90 0.97
N PHE A 37 -26.50 -13.14 1.13
CA PHE A 37 -25.79 -12.57 0.00
C PHE A 37 -25.23 -13.66 -0.92
N ARG A 38 -25.45 -13.49 -2.22
CA ARG A 38 -25.01 -14.42 -3.27
C ARG A 38 -24.35 -13.65 -4.40
N HIS A 39 -23.27 -14.22 -4.92
CA HIS A 39 -22.65 -13.82 -6.17
C HIS A 39 -22.72 -15.02 -7.11
N ASP A 40 -23.37 -14.89 -8.27
CA ASP A 40 -23.52 -15.94 -9.28
C ASP A 40 -23.93 -17.33 -8.71
N ASN A 41 -24.90 -17.32 -7.79
CA ASN A 41 -25.42 -18.48 -7.03
C ASN A 41 -24.51 -19.09 -5.95
N ILE A 42 -23.33 -18.53 -5.70
CA ILE A 42 -22.41 -18.99 -4.64
C ILE A 42 -22.51 -18.07 -3.41
N PHE A 43 -22.49 -18.65 -2.21
CA PHE A 43 -22.50 -17.92 -0.94
C PHE A 43 -21.07 -17.62 -0.48
N VAL A 44 -20.44 -16.62 -1.12
CA VAL A 44 -19.02 -16.26 -0.90
C VAL A 44 -18.66 -16.13 0.59
N TYR A 45 -19.40 -15.30 1.32
CA TYR A 45 -19.10 -15.02 2.73
C TYR A 45 -19.36 -16.21 3.66
N ARG A 46 -20.34 -17.05 3.34
CA ARG A 46 -20.65 -18.25 4.15
C ARG A 46 -19.57 -19.31 4.00
N ASP A 47 -19.14 -19.54 2.76
CA ASP A 47 -18.09 -20.51 2.48
C ASP A 47 -16.75 -20.03 3.05
N GLN A 48 -16.42 -18.75 2.89
CA GLN A 48 -15.23 -18.13 3.49
C GLN A 48 -15.22 -18.25 5.02
N LEU A 49 -16.34 -17.95 5.70
CA LEU A 49 -16.44 -18.11 7.15
C LEU A 49 -16.30 -19.57 7.59
N ARG A 50 -16.87 -20.50 6.83
CA ARG A 50 -16.75 -21.94 7.12
C ARG A 50 -15.29 -22.40 6.99
N GLU A 51 -14.62 -22.05 5.89
CA GLU A 51 -13.21 -22.39 5.67
C GLU A 51 -12.31 -21.78 6.73
N ASN A 52 -12.49 -20.49 7.02
CA ASN A 52 -11.72 -19.78 8.04
C ASN A 52 -11.92 -20.39 9.44
N ALA A 53 -13.15 -20.77 9.78
CA ALA A 53 -13.44 -21.43 11.05
C ALA A 53 -12.77 -22.81 11.18
N LEU A 54 -12.73 -23.61 10.10
CA LEU A 54 -12.01 -24.89 10.08
C LEU A 54 -10.50 -24.69 10.27
N LEU A 55 -9.95 -23.63 9.68
CA LEU A 55 -8.54 -23.24 9.83
C LEU A 55 -8.23 -22.51 11.15
N LYS A 56 -9.23 -22.31 12.03
CA LYS A 56 -9.13 -21.51 13.26
C LYS A 56 -8.64 -20.07 13.03
N LYS A 57 -8.90 -19.53 11.85
CA LYS A 57 -8.66 -18.13 11.49
C LYS A 57 -9.97 -17.37 11.71
N PHE A 58 -9.98 -16.43 12.65
CA PHE A 58 -11.21 -15.71 13.01
C PHE A 58 -11.28 -14.33 12.34
N TYR A 59 -11.13 -14.28 11.02
CA TYR A 59 -11.36 -13.05 10.24
C TYR A 59 -12.29 -13.31 9.06
N CYS A 60 -12.93 -12.26 8.56
CA CYS A 60 -13.77 -12.29 7.37
C CYS A 60 -13.43 -11.07 6.50
N ASP A 61 -13.05 -11.30 5.24
CA ASP A 61 -12.83 -10.22 4.27
C ASP A 61 -14.16 -9.89 3.60
N VAL A 62 -14.61 -8.64 3.71
CA VAL A 62 -15.87 -8.16 3.15
C VAL A 62 -15.59 -7.02 2.18
N ASN A 63 -16.17 -7.11 0.99
CA ASN A 63 -16.09 -6.04 0.01
C ASN A 63 -17.24 -5.03 0.23
N ILE A 64 -16.90 -3.75 0.34
CA ILE A 64 -17.90 -2.69 0.52
C ILE A 64 -18.84 -2.60 -0.69
N THR A 65 -18.35 -2.89 -1.89
CA THR A 65 -19.17 -2.89 -3.12
C THR A 65 -20.32 -3.89 -3.04
N ASP A 66 -20.11 -5.03 -2.39
CA ASP A 66 -21.16 -6.04 -2.18
C ASP A 66 -22.21 -5.59 -1.17
N LEU A 67 -21.76 -4.88 -0.13
CA LEU A 67 -22.65 -4.28 0.84
C LEU A 67 -23.52 -3.20 0.19
N ILE A 68 -22.95 -2.36 -0.68
CA ILE A 68 -23.68 -1.34 -1.45
C ILE A 68 -24.75 -2.00 -2.33
N LYS A 69 -24.42 -3.09 -3.03
CA LYS A 69 -25.38 -3.83 -3.88
C LYS A 69 -26.55 -4.40 -3.10
N TYR A 70 -26.33 -4.86 -1.87
CA TYR A 70 -27.39 -5.43 -1.03
C TYR A 70 -28.22 -4.36 -0.33
N ASN A 71 -27.57 -3.39 0.32
CA ASN A 71 -28.23 -2.32 1.04
C ASN A 71 -27.34 -1.07 1.12
N GLU A 72 -27.73 -0.04 0.35
CA GLU A 72 -27.05 1.24 0.28
C GLU A 72 -27.04 2.00 1.62
N GLU A 73 -28.12 1.94 2.40
CA GLU A 73 -28.22 2.64 3.69
C GLU A 73 -27.20 2.10 4.71
N LEU A 74 -27.01 0.77 4.74
CA LEU A 74 -26.02 0.14 5.61
C LEU A 74 -24.60 0.53 5.20
N ALA A 75 -24.32 0.58 3.90
CA ALA A 75 -23.02 1.00 3.40
C ALA A 75 -22.73 2.47 3.72
N HIS A 76 -23.71 3.37 3.51
CA HIS A 76 -23.56 4.79 3.87
C HIS A 76 -23.32 4.98 5.37
N ARG A 77 -24.06 4.25 6.22
CA ARG A 77 -23.83 4.28 7.67
C ARG A 77 -22.45 3.76 8.04
N LEU A 78 -21.98 2.67 7.42
CA LEU A 78 -20.63 2.12 7.66
C LEU A 78 -19.52 3.14 7.34
N VAL A 79 -19.70 3.95 6.30
CA VAL A 79 -18.73 4.99 5.91
C VAL A 79 -18.79 6.20 6.88
N THR A 80 -19.99 6.58 7.31
CA THR A 80 -20.21 7.75 8.17
C THR A 80 -19.85 7.50 9.64
N GLU A 81 -20.25 6.35 10.19
CA GLU A 81 -20.08 5.98 11.60
C GLU A 81 -19.45 4.58 11.76
N PRO A 82 -18.24 4.34 11.22
CA PRO A 82 -17.58 3.03 11.27
C PRO A 82 -17.30 2.55 12.70
N ALA A 83 -17.04 3.48 13.64
CA ALA A 83 -16.66 3.15 15.01
C ALA A 83 -17.76 2.39 15.78
N GLU A 84 -19.03 2.64 15.48
CA GLU A 84 -20.16 1.95 16.11
C GLU A 84 -20.55 0.68 15.36
N ILE A 85 -20.46 0.71 14.03
CA ILE A 85 -20.98 -0.37 13.17
C ILE A 85 -20.00 -1.53 13.11
N ILE A 86 -18.68 -1.29 13.08
CA ILE A 86 -17.68 -2.37 13.02
C ILE A 86 -17.82 -3.34 14.21
N PRO A 87 -17.92 -2.89 15.48
CA PRO A 87 -18.17 -3.81 16.61
C PRO A 87 -19.51 -4.58 16.50
N LEU A 88 -20.56 -3.95 15.97
CA LEU A 88 -21.84 -4.64 15.74
C LEU A 88 -21.69 -5.73 14.66
N PHE A 89 -20.90 -5.45 13.62
CA PHE A 89 -20.58 -6.37 12.55
C PHE A 89 -19.72 -7.54 13.05
N GLU A 90 -18.67 -7.28 13.84
CA GLU A 90 -17.87 -8.35 14.46
C GLU A 90 -18.73 -9.29 15.34
N ASN A 91 -19.69 -8.71 16.08
CA ASN A 91 -20.66 -9.50 16.84
C ASN A 91 -21.64 -10.29 15.95
N ALA A 92 -22.08 -9.72 14.83
CA ALA A 92 -22.90 -10.42 13.84
C ALA A 92 -22.13 -11.61 13.23
N LEU A 93 -20.86 -11.41 12.86
CA LEU A 93 -19.97 -12.47 12.37
C LEU A 93 -19.83 -13.59 13.40
N ARG A 94 -19.58 -13.25 14.67
CA ARG A 94 -19.49 -14.24 15.76
C ARG A 94 -20.76 -15.09 15.87
N LYS A 95 -21.94 -14.46 15.80
CA LYS A 95 -23.24 -15.17 15.82
C LYS A 95 -23.42 -16.07 14.59
N CYS A 96 -23.04 -15.59 13.40
CA CYS A 96 -23.10 -16.38 12.17
C CYS A 96 -22.18 -17.59 12.23
N THR A 97 -20.92 -17.42 12.63
CA THR A 97 -19.96 -18.53 12.77
C THR A 97 -20.44 -19.56 13.77
N HIS A 98 -20.98 -19.14 14.92
CA HIS A 98 -21.56 -20.05 15.89
C HIS A 98 -22.71 -20.89 15.29
N ARG A 99 -23.62 -20.26 14.54
CA ARG A 99 -24.73 -20.95 13.86
C ARG A 99 -24.25 -21.95 12.79
N ILE A 100 -23.17 -21.64 12.08
CA ILE A 100 -22.64 -22.47 10.98
C ILE A 100 -21.83 -23.66 11.52
N VAL A 101 -20.95 -23.43 12.50
CA VAL A 101 -19.96 -24.41 12.96
C VAL A 101 -20.47 -25.26 14.11
N PHE A 102 -21.21 -24.67 15.04
CA PHE A 102 -21.72 -25.35 16.23
C PHE A 102 -23.24 -25.30 16.31
N PRO A 103 -23.96 -25.89 15.33
CA PRO A 103 -25.43 -25.91 15.37
C PRO A 103 -25.99 -26.69 16.57
N HIS A 104 -25.20 -27.55 17.22
CA HIS A 104 -25.64 -28.42 18.32
C HIS A 104 -25.03 -28.10 19.69
N ASN A 105 -24.06 -27.18 19.79
CA ASN A 105 -23.39 -26.89 21.06
C ASN A 105 -23.46 -25.39 21.41
N PRO A 106 -24.46 -24.94 22.17
CA PRO A 106 -24.66 -23.52 22.50
C PRO A 106 -23.66 -22.96 23.53
N ALA A 107 -22.81 -23.80 24.12
CA ALA A 107 -21.85 -23.43 25.17
C ALA A 107 -20.41 -23.26 24.66
N ALA A 108 -20.16 -23.40 23.35
CA ALA A 108 -18.82 -23.25 22.79
C ALA A 108 -18.41 -21.76 22.73
N GLU A 109 -17.39 -21.36 23.49
CA GLU A 109 -16.84 -20.01 23.41
C GLU A 109 -16.08 -19.80 22.10
N VAL A 110 -16.73 -19.14 21.15
CA VAL A 110 -16.07 -18.72 19.91
C VAL A 110 -15.31 -17.40 20.18
N PRO A 111 -14.00 -17.31 19.82
CA PRO A 111 -13.23 -16.08 19.90
C PRO A 111 -13.82 -14.92 19.08
N GLU A 112 -13.40 -13.70 19.42
CA GLU A 112 -13.80 -12.50 18.67
C GLU A 112 -13.36 -12.61 17.21
N HIS A 113 -14.28 -12.28 16.30
CA HIS A 113 -14.02 -12.23 14.88
C HIS A 113 -13.55 -10.83 14.50
N GLN A 114 -12.60 -10.73 13.59
CA GLN A 114 -12.17 -9.47 13.00
C GLN A 114 -12.79 -9.29 11.62
N LEU A 115 -13.43 -8.15 11.39
CA LEU A 115 -13.87 -7.75 10.07
C LEU A 115 -12.71 -7.09 9.33
N LEU A 116 -12.42 -7.55 8.11
CA LEU A 116 -11.48 -6.92 7.19
C LEU A 116 -12.28 -6.32 6.03
N LEU A 117 -12.15 -5.01 5.83
CA LEU A 117 -12.89 -4.30 4.79
C LEU A 117 -12.01 -4.02 3.58
N HIS A 118 -12.46 -4.45 2.41
CA HIS A 118 -11.87 -4.09 1.12
C HIS A 118 -12.86 -3.25 0.33
N SER A 119 -12.35 -2.33 -0.47
CA SER A 119 -13.16 -1.52 -1.37
C SER A 119 -12.43 -1.38 -2.69
N THR A 120 -13.17 -1.13 -3.77
CA THR A 120 -12.64 -0.69 -5.08
C THR A 120 -12.91 0.80 -5.32
N ALA A 121 -13.47 1.51 -4.33
CA ALA A 121 -13.72 2.95 -4.42
C ALA A 121 -12.41 3.76 -4.55
N GLU A 122 -12.54 5.01 -5.02
CA GLU A 122 -11.43 5.94 -5.23
C GLU A 122 -10.60 6.16 -3.96
N ASP A 123 -9.29 6.27 -4.15
CA ASP A 123 -8.33 6.57 -3.09
C ASP A 123 -8.35 8.06 -2.74
N VAL A 124 -8.38 8.37 -1.44
CA VAL A 124 -8.17 9.73 -0.93
C VAL A 124 -6.68 9.95 -0.72
N SER A 125 -6.15 11.04 -1.26
CA SER A 125 -4.75 11.43 -1.05
C SER A 125 -4.52 11.83 0.41
N ILE A 126 -3.33 11.54 0.95
CA ILE A 126 -2.96 11.89 2.34
C ILE A 126 -3.04 13.41 2.58
N ARG A 127 -2.75 14.21 1.55
CA ARG A 127 -2.93 15.68 1.53
C ARG A 127 -4.37 16.14 1.73
N ASN A 128 -5.35 15.43 1.18
CA ASN A 128 -6.77 15.79 1.23
C ASN A 128 -7.47 15.22 2.48
N LEU A 129 -6.71 14.81 3.50
CA LEU A 129 -7.25 14.39 4.80
C LEU A 129 -7.60 15.62 5.65
N ASP A 130 -8.76 16.18 5.35
CA ASP A 130 -9.31 17.33 6.07
C ASP A 130 -10.03 16.94 7.36
N SER A 131 -10.34 17.94 8.19
CA SER A 131 -11.05 17.75 9.45
C SER A 131 -12.45 17.13 9.28
N GLU A 132 -13.07 17.28 8.11
CA GLU A 132 -14.37 16.68 7.78
C GLU A 132 -14.31 15.15 7.65
N THR A 133 -13.12 14.60 7.36
CA THR A 133 -12.90 13.16 7.24
C THR A 133 -12.67 12.47 8.58
N ILE A 134 -12.59 13.22 9.69
CA ILE A 134 -12.41 12.66 11.03
C ILE A 134 -13.57 11.73 11.38
N ALA A 135 -13.23 10.59 11.95
CA ALA A 135 -14.12 9.51 12.34
C ALA A 135 -14.86 8.82 11.18
N ARG A 136 -14.56 9.16 9.92
CA ARG A 136 -15.08 8.46 8.73
C ARG A 136 -14.13 7.38 8.24
N LEU A 137 -14.69 6.45 7.47
CA LEU A 137 -13.91 5.43 6.79
C LEU A 137 -13.29 6.03 5.53
N VAL A 138 -11.97 5.96 5.40
CA VAL A 138 -11.20 6.46 4.26
C VAL A 138 -10.29 5.38 3.72
N ARG A 139 -10.11 5.44 2.40
CA ARG A 139 -9.15 4.64 1.66
C ARG A 139 -7.94 5.50 1.34
N VAL A 140 -6.76 5.05 1.74
CA VAL A 140 -5.51 5.79 1.49
C VAL A 140 -4.50 4.85 0.84
N SER A 141 -3.98 5.25 -0.33
CA SER A 141 -2.89 4.58 -1.03
C SER A 141 -1.53 5.16 -0.63
N GLY A 142 -0.53 4.32 -0.44
CA GLY A 142 0.82 4.80 -0.17
C GLY A 142 1.89 3.71 -0.14
N ILE A 143 3.10 4.11 0.21
CA ILE A 143 4.25 3.22 0.39
C ILE A 143 4.58 3.14 1.87
N VAL A 144 4.78 1.93 2.40
CA VAL A 144 5.21 1.77 3.79
C VAL A 144 6.69 2.10 3.92
N ILE A 145 7.03 3.15 4.66
CA ILE A 145 8.43 3.49 4.96
C ILE A 145 8.98 2.55 6.02
N GLY A 146 8.17 2.26 7.05
CA GLY A 146 8.63 1.48 8.17
C GLY A 146 7.48 0.91 8.98
N ALA A 147 7.73 -0.25 9.57
CA ALA A 147 6.83 -0.89 10.52
C ALA A 147 7.56 -1.04 11.86
N SER A 148 6.87 -0.70 12.95
CA SER A 148 7.39 -0.91 14.30
C SER A 148 7.46 -2.39 14.65
N VAL A 149 8.19 -2.70 15.71
CA VAL A 149 8.08 -4.01 16.38
C VAL A 149 6.64 -4.20 16.87
N MET A 150 6.18 -5.45 16.91
CA MET A 150 4.88 -5.79 17.49
C MET A 150 4.85 -5.43 18.97
N SER A 151 3.79 -4.71 19.36
CA SER A 151 3.51 -4.33 20.73
C SER A 151 2.22 -5.02 21.19
N SER A 152 2.13 -5.39 22.46
CA SER A 152 0.93 -6.03 22.99
C SER A 152 0.00 -4.97 23.59
N LYS A 153 -1.21 -4.85 23.05
CA LYS A 153 -2.27 -3.99 23.56
C LYS A 153 -3.31 -4.82 24.32
N ALA A 154 -3.75 -4.35 25.48
CA ALA A 154 -4.85 -5.01 26.20
C ALA A 154 -6.21 -4.68 25.55
N THR A 155 -7.04 -5.70 25.34
CA THR A 155 -8.47 -5.55 24.97
C THR A 155 -9.36 -5.58 26.20
N GLU A 156 -9.02 -6.40 27.18
CA GLU A 156 -9.74 -6.52 28.45
C GLU A 156 -8.73 -6.48 29.58
N LEU A 157 -8.78 -5.43 30.40
CA LEU A 157 -7.96 -5.32 31.60
C LEU A 157 -8.74 -5.79 32.81
N ASN A 158 -8.22 -6.82 33.46
CA ASN A 158 -8.72 -7.26 34.75
C ASN A 158 -7.98 -6.51 35.86
N ILE A 159 -8.71 -5.65 36.58
CA ILE A 159 -8.18 -4.86 37.69
C ILE A 159 -8.64 -5.45 39.03
N GLN A 160 -7.77 -5.38 40.02
CA GLN A 160 -8.06 -5.85 41.38
C GLN A 160 -7.72 -4.77 42.40
N CYS A 161 -8.63 -4.56 43.35
CA CYS A 161 -8.41 -3.63 44.45
C CYS A 161 -7.50 -4.27 45.51
N ARG A 162 -6.44 -3.56 45.92
CA ARG A 162 -5.47 -4.05 46.93
C ARG A 162 -6.11 -4.33 48.29
N SER A 163 -7.06 -3.49 48.72
CA SER A 163 -7.62 -3.56 50.08
C SER A 163 -8.79 -4.53 50.19
N CYS A 164 -9.63 -4.64 49.16
CA CYS A 164 -10.87 -5.43 49.24
C CYS A 164 -10.93 -6.62 48.30
N MET A 165 -9.84 -6.89 47.54
CA MET A 165 -9.71 -7.96 46.56
C MET A 165 -10.80 -8.00 45.47
N HIS A 166 -11.60 -6.94 45.36
CA HIS A 166 -12.64 -6.84 44.34
C HIS A 166 -12.02 -6.75 42.96
N THR A 167 -12.38 -7.71 42.11
CA THR A 167 -11.97 -7.77 40.71
C THR A 167 -13.04 -7.15 39.81
N GLN A 168 -12.59 -6.34 38.85
CA GLN A 168 -13.44 -5.75 37.82
C GLN A 168 -12.74 -5.87 36.46
N ALA A 169 -13.47 -6.25 35.43
CA ALA A 169 -12.99 -6.24 34.06
C ALA A 169 -13.34 -4.90 33.41
N ILE A 170 -12.37 -4.26 32.76
CA ILE A 170 -12.56 -3.05 31.97
C ILE A 170 -12.24 -3.38 30.51
N PRO A 171 -13.24 -3.38 29.61
CA PRO A 171 -12.98 -3.48 28.18
C PRO A 171 -12.37 -2.18 27.65
N ILE A 172 -11.39 -2.29 26.78
CA ILE A 172 -10.68 -1.17 26.15
C ILE A 172 -11.06 -1.12 24.68
N LEU A 173 -11.48 0.06 24.24
CA LEU A 173 -11.78 0.31 22.82
C LEU A 173 -10.48 0.35 21.98
N GLY A 174 -10.60 0.02 20.69
CA GLY A 174 -9.46 0.00 19.76
C GLY A 174 -8.84 1.39 19.50
N GLY A 175 -7.60 1.44 18.99
CA GLY A 175 -6.83 2.69 18.76
C GLY A 175 -5.86 3.10 19.87
N PHE A 176 -5.29 4.31 19.80
CA PHE A 176 -4.29 4.82 20.77
C PHE A 176 -4.89 5.41 22.07
N THR A 177 -6.07 4.95 22.47
CA THR A 177 -6.77 5.48 23.66
C THR A 177 -6.16 4.92 24.94
N GLY A 178 -5.71 5.81 25.83
CA GLY A 178 -5.26 5.42 27.17
C GLY A 178 -6.43 5.06 28.08
N VAL A 179 -6.22 4.10 28.98
CA VAL A 179 -7.19 3.73 30.01
C VAL A 179 -6.87 4.46 31.30
N THR A 180 -7.87 5.11 31.89
CA THR A 180 -7.80 5.63 33.25
C THR A 180 -8.42 4.61 34.20
N LEU A 181 -7.64 4.21 35.20
CA LEU A 181 -8.17 3.36 36.26
C LEU A 181 -9.18 4.14 37.11
N PRO A 182 -10.28 3.52 37.54
CA PRO A 182 -11.26 4.17 38.39
C PRO A 182 -10.62 4.54 39.73
N ARG A 183 -10.80 5.80 40.15
CA ARG A 183 -10.21 6.34 41.39
C ARG A 183 -10.86 5.82 42.66
N GLN A 184 -12.06 5.27 42.55
CA GLN A 184 -12.84 4.73 43.65
C GLN A 184 -13.15 3.26 43.41
N CYS A 185 -13.16 2.48 44.49
CA CYS A 185 -13.48 1.06 44.44
C CYS A 185 -14.97 0.83 44.11
N GLY A 186 -15.25 0.10 43.03
CA GLY A 186 -16.61 -0.23 42.54
C GLY A 186 -17.35 -1.30 43.35
N ARG A 187 -16.80 -1.76 44.48
CA ARG A 187 -17.48 -2.70 45.38
C ARG A 187 -18.71 -2.01 45.99
N GLN A 188 -19.92 -2.44 45.61
CA GLN A 188 -21.15 -2.06 46.30
C GLN A 188 -21.09 -2.56 47.75
N ARG A 189 -20.99 -1.65 48.72
CA ARG A 189 -20.98 -1.96 50.15
C ARG A 189 -22.42 -2.05 50.64
N ALA A 190 -22.75 -3.09 51.39
CA ALA A 190 -23.98 -3.08 52.17
C ALA A 190 -23.88 -1.98 53.25
N PRO A 191 -25.00 -1.33 53.65
CA PRO A 191 -24.99 -0.22 54.60
C PRO A 191 -24.36 -0.49 55.98
N ASN A 192 -24.08 -1.75 56.34
CA ASN A 192 -23.51 -2.16 57.65
C ASN A 192 -22.16 -2.92 57.56
N ASP A 193 -21.37 -2.78 56.49
CA ASP A 193 -20.10 -3.52 56.35
C ASP A 193 -18.95 -2.81 57.15
N PRO A 194 -18.26 -3.48 58.11
CA PRO A 194 -17.24 -2.87 58.99
C PRO A 194 -15.87 -2.63 58.33
N ALA A 195 -15.74 -2.87 57.03
CA ALA A 195 -14.48 -2.73 56.31
C ALA A 195 -14.12 -1.25 56.04
N GLU A 196 -12.89 -0.84 56.40
CA GLU A 196 -12.37 0.51 56.13
C GLU A 196 -12.56 0.93 54.67
N LYS A 197 -12.78 2.23 54.43
CA LYS A 197 -12.89 2.78 53.08
C LYS A 197 -11.60 2.50 52.31
N CYS A 198 -11.73 1.93 51.11
CA CYS A 198 -10.57 1.70 50.26
C CYS A 198 -9.91 3.06 49.93
N PRO A 199 -8.57 3.12 49.88
CA PRO A 199 -7.87 4.34 49.54
C PRO A 199 -8.23 4.83 48.13
N LEU A 200 -7.99 6.11 47.86
CA LEU A 200 -8.06 6.67 46.51
C LEU A 200 -7.04 5.97 45.61
N ASP A 201 -7.44 5.64 44.39
CA ASP A 201 -6.65 4.90 43.39
C ASP A 201 -6.18 3.49 43.89
N PRO A 202 -7.09 2.60 44.36
CA PRO A 202 -6.71 1.35 45.03
C PRO A 202 -6.46 0.17 44.08
N TYR A 203 -6.73 0.34 42.79
CA TYR A 203 -6.68 -0.72 41.79
C TYR A 203 -5.29 -0.91 41.21
N PHE A 204 -4.89 -2.18 41.06
CA PHE A 204 -3.76 -2.58 40.23
C PHE A 204 -4.25 -3.52 39.12
N VAL A 205 -3.50 -3.58 38.03
CA VAL A 205 -3.82 -4.42 36.87
C VAL A 205 -3.26 -5.83 37.10
N ILE A 206 -4.10 -6.85 36.93
CA ILE A 206 -3.67 -8.25 36.88
C ILE A 206 -3.41 -8.59 35.42
N HIS A 207 -2.14 -8.65 35.05
CA HIS A 207 -1.75 -8.98 33.67
C HIS A 207 -2.16 -10.42 33.29
N GLU A 208 -2.04 -11.40 34.18
CA GLU A 208 -2.33 -12.81 33.89
C GLU A 208 -3.79 -13.10 33.48
N LYS A 209 -4.74 -12.33 34.01
CA LYS A 209 -6.16 -12.45 33.67
C LYS A 209 -6.59 -11.52 32.55
N SER A 210 -5.72 -10.60 32.14
CA SER A 210 -6.03 -9.63 31.10
C SER A 210 -5.86 -10.27 29.72
N ARG A 211 -6.68 -9.83 28.76
CA ARG A 211 -6.57 -10.27 27.37
C ARG A 211 -5.76 -9.25 26.59
N PHE A 212 -4.79 -9.73 25.82
CA PHE A 212 -3.92 -8.91 24.97
C PHE A 212 -4.07 -9.31 23.52
N VAL A 213 -3.89 -8.34 22.64
CA VAL A 213 -3.83 -8.49 21.19
C VAL A 213 -2.59 -7.78 20.67
N ASP A 214 -2.07 -8.27 19.55
CA ASP A 214 -0.93 -7.65 18.89
C ASP A 214 -1.37 -6.37 18.19
N GLN A 215 -0.55 -5.34 18.34
CA GLN A 215 -0.68 -4.02 17.73
C GLN A 215 0.64 -3.64 17.08
N GLN A 216 0.57 -3.14 15.86
CA GLN A 216 1.71 -2.66 15.10
C GLN A 216 1.47 -1.24 14.60
N ILE A 217 2.52 -0.41 14.62
CA ILE A 217 2.48 0.95 14.08
C ILE A 217 3.21 0.94 12.75
N ILE A 218 2.51 1.33 11.69
CA ILE A 218 3.02 1.39 10.32
C ILE A 218 3.11 2.86 9.91
N LYS A 219 4.23 3.26 9.32
CA LYS A 219 4.43 4.60 8.73
C LYS A 219 4.17 4.51 7.24
N LEU A 220 3.10 5.15 6.78
CA LEU A 220 2.74 5.22 5.37
C LEU A 220 3.11 6.59 4.79
N GLN A 221 3.73 6.59 3.61
CA GLN A 221 4.06 7.77 2.82
C GLN A 221 3.18 7.87 1.58
N GLU A 222 2.95 9.09 1.11
CA GLU A 222 2.40 9.32 -0.22
C GLU A 222 3.27 8.67 -1.30
N ALA A 223 2.62 8.08 -2.31
CA ALA A 223 3.33 7.63 -3.49
C ALA A 223 3.92 8.84 -4.23
N PRO A 224 5.15 8.73 -4.80
CA PRO A 224 5.81 9.84 -5.47
C PRO A 224 4.98 10.42 -6.62
N ASP A 225 4.18 9.58 -7.29
CA ASP A 225 3.30 9.94 -8.40
C ASP A 225 2.20 10.96 -8.01
N GLN A 226 1.81 10.99 -6.72
CA GLN A 226 0.76 11.87 -6.18
C GLN A 226 1.31 13.17 -5.58
N VAL A 227 2.64 13.32 -5.50
CA VAL A 227 3.27 14.48 -4.86
C VAL A 227 3.37 15.63 -5.88
N PRO A 228 2.79 16.81 -5.60
CA PRO A 228 2.96 17.97 -6.45
C PRO A 228 4.42 18.45 -6.43
N VAL A 229 4.88 18.93 -7.58
CA VAL A 229 6.27 19.37 -7.77
C VAL A 229 6.61 20.50 -6.78
N GLY A 230 7.68 20.31 -6.01
CA GLY A 230 8.23 21.33 -5.10
C GLY A 230 7.84 21.20 -3.64
N GLU A 231 6.99 20.24 -3.26
CA GLU A 231 6.65 19.96 -1.87
C GLU A 231 7.26 18.66 -1.34
N LEU A 232 7.48 18.59 -0.04
CA LEU A 232 7.94 17.36 0.62
C LEU A 232 6.77 16.36 0.75
N PRO A 233 6.99 15.06 0.50
CA PRO A 233 5.98 14.03 0.70
C PRO A 233 5.58 13.94 2.18
N ARG A 234 4.27 13.85 2.43
CA ARG A 234 3.74 13.70 3.80
C ARG A 234 3.67 12.23 4.19
N HIS A 235 3.72 11.97 5.49
CA HIS A 235 3.55 10.62 6.05
C HIS A 235 2.47 10.62 7.14
N VAL A 236 1.78 9.49 7.28
CA VAL A 236 0.73 9.24 8.27
C VAL A 236 1.07 8.00 9.09
N LEU A 237 0.77 8.06 10.38
CA LEU A 237 0.89 6.93 11.28
C LEU A 237 -0.36 6.07 11.21
N ILE A 238 -0.16 4.77 11.09
CA ILE A 238 -1.22 3.79 10.92
C ILE A 238 -1.12 2.77 12.06
N SER A 239 -2.25 2.49 12.71
CA SER A 239 -2.35 1.44 13.71
C SER A 239 -3.01 0.21 13.11
N ALA A 240 -2.29 -0.91 13.10
CA ALA A 240 -2.80 -2.21 12.69
C ALA A 240 -2.99 -3.11 13.92
N ASP A 241 -4.15 -3.78 14.00
CA ASP A 241 -4.55 -4.62 15.13
C ASP A 241 -4.71 -6.09 14.69
N ARG A 242 -4.41 -7.04 15.60
CA ARG A 242 -4.70 -8.49 15.46
C ARG A 242 -4.12 -9.09 14.16
N TYR A 243 -4.97 -9.55 13.23
CA TYR A 243 -4.56 -10.27 12.00
C TYR A 243 -3.94 -9.37 10.93
N LEU A 244 -4.00 -8.05 11.10
CA LEU A 244 -3.38 -7.07 10.20
C LEU A 244 -1.90 -6.81 10.51
N THR A 245 -1.40 -7.33 11.64
CA THR A 245 0.01 -7.24 12.01
C THR A 245 0.87 -8.14 11.12
N ASN A 246 2.11 -7.72 10.85
CA ASN A 246 3.09 -8.42 10.01
C ASN A 246 2.64 -8.80 8.59
N ARG A 247 1.56 -8.21 8.07
CA ARG A 247 1.15 -8.41 6.67
C ARG A 247 1.94 -7.59 5.67
N VAL A 248 2.49 -6.46 6.08
CA VAL A 248 3.17 -5.51 5.18
C VAL A 248 4.66 -5.48 5.44
N VAL A 249 5.43 -5.56 4.36
CA VAL A 249 6.88 -5.38 4.38
C VAL A 249 7.20 -3.92 4.03
N PRO A 250 8.10 -3.25 4.76
CA PRO A 250 8.59 -1.93 4.38
C PRO A 250 9.07 -1.88 2.92
N GLY A 251 8.74 -0.80 2.20
CA GLY A 251 8.96 -0.63 0.77
C GLY A 251 7.78 -1.08 -0.12
N SER A 252 6.84 -1.84 0.42
CA SER A 252 5.67 -2.30 -0.35
C SER A 252 4.66 -1.17 -0.56
N ARG A 253 4.09 -1.11 -1.77
CA ARG A 253 2.88 -0.33 -2.07
C ARG A 253 1.66 -1.03 -1.45
N CYS A 254 0.86 -0.29 -0.69
CA CYS A 254 -0.36 -0.80 -0.12
C CYS A 254 -1.48 0.24 -0.16
N THR A 255 -2.70 -0.25 -0.27
CA THR A 255 -3.91 0.54 -0.06
C THR A 255 -4.49 0.14 1.29
N ILE A 256 -4.74 1.14 2.12
CA ILE A 256 -5.14 0.95 3.50
C ILE A 256 -6.54 1.54 3.68
N MET A 257 -7.46 0.68 4.09
CA MET A 257 -8.80 1.07 4.52
C MET A 257 -8.75 1.30 6.02
N GLY A 258 -9.06 2.50 6.46
CA GLY A 258 -9.01 2.83 7.88
C GLY A 258 -9.90 3.99 8.28
N ILE A 259 -10.10 4.10 9.59
CA ILE A 259 -10.84 5.19 10.21
C ILE A 259 -9.84 6.29 10.54
N PHE A 260 -10.07 7.48 10.01
CA PHE A 260 -9.23 8.62 10.35
C PHE A 260 -9.55 9.07 11.78
N SER A 261 -8.57 8.99 12.66
CA SER A 261 -8.73 9.27 14.09
C SER A 261 -7.65 10.23 14.57
N ILE A 262 -7.86 10.80 15.75
CA ILE A 262 -6.93 11.73 16.36
C ILE A 262 -6.61 11.23 17.76
N TYR A 263 -5.35 11.34 18.17
CA TYR A 263 -4.95 11.04 19.53
C TYR A 263 -4.23 12.24 20.15
N GLN A 264 -4.30 12.33 21.47
CA GLN A 264 -3.52 13.28 22.23
C GLN A 264 -2.18 12.64 22.57
N SER A 265 -1.15 13.02 21.83
CA SER A 265 0.22 12.75 22.27
C SER A 265 0.45 13.50 23.58
N LYS A 266 0.89 12.79 24.62
CA LYS A 266 1.33 13.44 25.86
C LYS A 266 2.62 14.18 25.53
N GLY A 267 2.48 15.47 25.18
CA GLY A 267 3.61 16.38 25.03
C GLY A 267 4.53 16.28 26.25
N SER A 268 5.84 16.37 25.99
CA SER A 268 6.91 16.32 26.98
C SER A 268 6.53 17.04 28.28
N LYS A 269 6.56 16.34 29.41
CA LYS A 269 6.17 16.81 30.75
C LYS A 269 7.01 17.98 31.31
N ASN A 270 7.85 18.62 30.51
CA ASN A 270 8.84 19.61 30.96
C ASN A 270 8.47 21.08 30.73
N GLY A 271 7.22 21.40 30.36
CA GLY A 271 6.75 22.80 30.24
C GLY A 271 5.69 23.14 31.28
N SER A 272 6.03 23.95 32.28
CA SER A 272 5.14 24.48 33.32
C SER A 272 4.24 25.62 32.83
N SER A 273 3.70 25.53 31.61
CA SER A 273 2.73 26.48 31.06
C SER A 273 1.44 25.74 30.70
N GLY A 274 0.47 25.81 31.61
CA GLY A 274 -0.85 25.18 31.52
C GLY A 274 -1.78 25.83 30.49
N GLY A 275 -1.39 25.80 29.22
CA GLY A 275 -2.33 25.89 28.10
C GLY A 275 -2.49 24.49 27.53
N ALA A 276 -3.67 23.88 27.66
CA ALA A 276 -3.98 22.66 26.92
C ALA A 276 -4.04 23.02 25.43
N VAL A 277 -2.89 23.05 24.77
CA VAL A 277 -2.81 23.26 23.32
C VAL A 277 -3.58 22.10 22.69
N ALA A 278 -4.75 22.40 22.14
CA ALA A 278 -5.69 21.43 21.57
C ALA A 278 -5.19 20.83 20.23
N ILE A 279 -3.89 20.85 19.98
CA ILE A 279 -3.29 20.23 18.81
C ILE A 279 -3.27 18.73 19.06
N ARG A 280 -4.04 18.00 18.25
CA ARG A 280 -4.09 16.54 18.25
C ARG A 280 -3.43 16.03 17.00
N THR A 281 -2.63 14.97 17.15
CA THR A 281 -1.95 14.33 16.03
C THR A 281 -2.90 13.33 15.38
N PRO A 282 -3.12 13.41 14.05
CA PRO A 282 -3.93 12.44 13.35
C PRO A 282 -3.20 11.10 13.19
N TYR A 283 -3.97 10.03 13.12
CA TYR A 283 -3.52 8.69 12.78
C TYR A 283 -4.65 7.91 12.10
N LEU A 284 -4.31 6.92 11.29
CA LEU A 284 -5.28 6.04 10.67
C LEU A 284 -5.41 4.76 11.49
N ARG A 285 -6.61 4.42 11.94
CA ARG A 285 -6.89 3.10 12.53
C ARG A 285 -7.30 2.14 11.44
N THR A 286 -6.51 1.09 11.22
CA THR A 286 -6.71 0.20 10.08
C THR A 286 -7.83 -0.80 10.32
N VAL A 287 -8.65 -0.98 9.29
CA VAL A 287 -9.70 -2.01 9.23
C VAL A 287 -9.37 -3.03 8.14
N GLY A 288 -8.72 -2.62 7.06
CA GLY A 288 -8.25 -3.51 6.00
C GLY A 288 -6.94 -3.01 5.40
N ILE A 289 -6.06 -3.96 5.06
CA ILE A 289 -4.82 -3.67 4.33
C ILE A 289 -4.81 -4.55 3.09
N GLN A 290 -4.69 -3.92 1.93
CA GLN A 290 -4.48 -4.59 0.67
C GLN A 290 -3.08 -4.24 0.16
N THR A 291 -2.24 -5.25 -0.02
CA THR A 291 -0.91 -5.06 -0.62
C THR A 291 -1.00 -5.29 -2.12
N ASP A 292 -0.23 -4.52 -2.90
CA ASP A 292 -0.19 -4.70 -4.36
C ASP A 292 0.50 -6.03 -4.75
N VAL A 293 1.32 -6.57 -3.84
CA VAL A 293 1.98 -7.87 -3.99
C VAL A 293 0.97 -9.03 -4.03
N ASP A 294 -0.18 -8.90 -3.37
CA ASP A 294 -1.27 -9.88 -3.47
C ASP A 294 -1.89 -9.90 -4.88
N SER A 295 -1.89 -8.78 -5.61
CA SER A 295 -2.31 -8.76 -7.02
C SER A 295 -1.32 -9.51 -7.91
N THR A 296 -0.01 -9.44 -7.61
CA THR A 296 1.03 -10.16 -8.37
C THR A 296 1.09 -11.66 -8.04
N ALA A 297 0.76 -12.06 -6.81
CA ALA A 297 0.76 -13.47 -6.39
C ALA A 297 -0.57 -14.19 -6.67
N LYS A 298 -1.69 -13.46 -6.79
CA LYS A 298 -3.01 -14.01 -7.14
C LYS A 298 -3.52 -13.63 -8.54
N GLY A 299 -2.70 -13.00 -9.39
CA GLY A 299 -2.98 -12.81 -10.82
C GLY A 299 -4.24 -12.01 -11.18
N ASN A 300 -4.99 -11.50 -10.20
CA ASN A 300 -6.28 -10.85 -10.44
C ASN A 300 -6.14 -9.34 -10.25
N ALA A 301 -5.49 -8.66 -11.19
CA ALA A 301 -6.04 -7.36 -11.55
C ALA A 301 -7.45 -7.65 -12.08
N ILE A 302 -8.47 -7.10 -11.43
CA ILE A 302 -9.87 -7.34 -11.79
C ILE A 302 -10.11 -6.59 -13.10
N PHE A 303 -9.80 -7.23 -14.23
CA PHE A 303 -10.18 -6.72 -15.54
C PHE A 303 -11.66 -7.03 -15.76
N SER A 304 -12.38 -6.12 -16.41
CA SER A 304 -13.72 -6.44 -16.87
C SER A 304 -13.64 -7.42 -18.03
N GLU A 305 -14.66 -8.26 -18.19
CA GLU A 305 -14.76 -9.19 -19.33
C GLU A 305 -14.72 -8.44 -20.67
N GLU A 306 -15.24 -7.21 -20.71
CA GLU A 306 -15.15 -6.31 -21.87
C GLU A 306 -13.70 -5.88 -22.18
N GLU A 307 -12.92 -5.51 -21.16
CA GLU A 307 -11.50 -5.15 -21.34
C GLU A 307 -10.66 -6.35 -21.79
N GLU A 308 -10.92 -7.53 -21.23
CA GLU A 308 -10.25 -8.76 -21.66
C GLU A 308 -10.55 -9.07 -23.13
N GLN A 309 -11.80 -8.90 -23.56
CA GLN A 309 -12.18 -9.09 -24.96
C GLN A 309 -11.46 -8.09 -25.88
N GLU A 310 -11.37 -6.81 -25.50
CA GLU A 310 -10.63 -5.81 -26.27
C GLU A 310 -9.12 -6.13 -26.34
N PHE A 311 -8.53 -6.59 -25.23
CA PHE A 311 -7.12 -7.00 -25.19
C PHE A 311 -6.85 -8.23 -26.07
N LEU A 312 -7.80 -9.17 -26.13
CA LEU A 312 -7.75 -10.30 -27.04
C LEU A 312 -7.84 -9.86 -28.50
N GLU A 313 -8.74 -8.93 -28.83
CA GLU A 313 -8.85 -8.37 -30.19
C GLU A 313 -7.58 -7.63 -30.62
N LEU A 314 -6.98 -6.84 -29.72
CA LEU A 314 -5.69 -6.18 -29.93
C LEU A 314 -4.57 -7.20 -30.16
N SER A 315 -4.52 -8.27 -29.36
CA SER A 315 -3.49 -9.31 -29.47
C SER A 315 -3.52 -10.06 -30.81
N ARG A 316 -4.68 -10.11 -31.48
CA ARG A 316 -4.87 -10.79 -32.76
C ARG A 316 -4.43 -9.95 -33.97
N ARG A 317 -4.13 -8.67 -33.79
CA ARG A 317 -3.67 -7.81 -34.90
C ARG A 317 -2.23 -8.19 -35.31
N PRO A 318 -1.96 -8.46 -36.60
CA PRO A 318 -0.62 -8.86 -37.05
C PRO A 318 0.41 -7.72 -36.95
N ASP A 319 -0.04 -6.46 -37.04
CA ASP A 319 0.83 -5.27 -36.97
C ASP A 319 0.99 -4.68 -35.56
N LEU A 320 0.59 -5.41 -34.51
CA LEU A 320 0.59 -4.91 -33.13
C LEU A 320 1.96 -4.37 -32.69
N TYR A 321 3.05 -5.03 -33.10
CA TYR A 321 4.40 -4.60 -32.74
C TYR A 321 4.75 -3.21 -33.30
N ASN A 322 4.36 -2.94 -34.55
CA ASN A 322 4.59 -1.64 -35.19
C ASN A 322 3.69 -0.56 -34.57
N VAL A 323 2.41 -0.88 -34.38
CA VAL A 323 1.44 0.02 -33.75
C VAL A 323 1.87 0.42 -32.34
N MET A 324 2.25 -0.55 -31.50
CA MET A 324 2.73 -0.28 -30.14
C MET A 324 4.04 0.51 -30.12
N THR A 325 4.94 0.23 -31.07
CA THR A 325 6.20 0.99 -31.21
C THR A 325 5.93 2.45 -31.57
N ASP A 326 5.00 2.70 -32.48
CA ASP A 326 4.68 4.05 -32.94
C ASP A 326 3.87 4.83 -31.88
N CYS A 327 3.11 4.14 -31.02
CA CYS A 327 2.45 4.71 -29.85
C CYS A 327 3.44 5.19 -28.77
N ILE A 328 4.64 4.58 -28.68
CA ILE A 328 5.66 5.02 -27.72
C ILE A 328 6.26 6.36 -28.16
N ALA A 329 6.09 7.36 -27.31
CA ALA A 329 6.60 8.73 -27.48
C ALA A 329 6.28 9.32 -28.88
N PRO A 330 5.01 9.65 -29.17
CA PRO A 330 4.61 10.22 -30.46
C PRO A 330 5.24 11.59 -30.72
N SER A 331 5.63 12.30 -29.66
CA SER A 331 6.33 13.58 -29.75
C SER A 331 7.73 13.49 -30.36
N ILE A 332 8.36 12.30 -30.33
CA ILE A 332 9.71 12.09 -30.84
C ILE A 332 9.61 11.41 -32.20
N TYR A 333 10.08 12.11 -33.23
CA TYR A 333 10.20 11.58 -34.58
C TYR A 333 11.42 10.67 -34.71
N GLY A 334 11.26 9.51 -35.36
CA GLY A 334 12.35 8.58 -35.65
C GLY A 334 12.68 7.59 -34.52
N ASN A 335 13.90 7.06 -34.55
CA ASN A 335 14.47 6.12 -33.58
C ASN A 335 13.57 4.92 -33.24
N ARG A 336 13.02 4.25 -34.27
CA ARG A 336 12.12 3.10 -34.08
C ARG A 336 12.79 1.96 -33.31
N ASP A 337 14.09 1.75 -33.47
CA ASP A 337 14.79 0.65 -32.77
C ASP A 337 14.90 0.90 -31.27
N ILE A 338 15.08 2.15 -30.84
CA ILE A 338 15.07 2.53 -29.43
C ILE A 338 13.65 2.34 -28.85
N LYS A 339 12.62 2.79 -29.58
CA LYS A 339 11.21 2.62 -29.18
C LYS A 339 10.83 1.14 -29.04
N LYS A 340 11.28 0.30 -29.96
CA LYS A 340 11.12 -1.17 -29.91
C LYS A 340 11.78 -1.77 -28.67
N ALA A 341 13.01 -1.36 -28.35
CA ALA A 341 13.69 -1.85 -27.16
C ALA A 341 12.99 -1.44 -25.87
N ILE A 342 12.45 -0.21 -25.81
CA ILE A 342 11.65 0.26 -24.68
C ILE A 342 10.35 -0.53 -24.55
N LEU A 343 9.70 -0.89 -25.65
CA LEU A 343 8.52 -1.76 -25.61
C LEU A 343 8.86 -3.12 -24.98
N CYS A 344 9.97 -3.73 -25.40
CA CYS A 344 10.46 -4.99 -24.81
C CYS A 344 10.83 -4.83 -23.32
N LEU A 345 11.41 -3.68 -22.94
CA LEU A 345 11.73 -3.34 -21.56
C LEU A 345 10.45 -3.23 -20.70
N LEU A 346 9.42 -2.58 -21.23
CA LEU A 346 8.15 -2.37 -20.53
C LEU A 346 7.38 -3.67 -20.32
N LEU A 347 7.48 -4.64 -21.24
CA LEU A 347 6.90 -5.98 -21.08
C LEU A 347 7.72 -6.84 -20.11
N GLY A 348 9.04 -6.71 -20.11
CA GLY A 348 9.94 -7.51 -19.29
C GLY A 348 10.00 -8.98 -19.74
N GLY A 349 10.87 -9.77 -19.12
CA GLY A 349 11.03 -11.19 -19.42
C GLY A 349 10.47 -12.10 -18.33
N SER A 350 10.32 -13.38 -18.66
CA SER A 350 9.86 -14.40 -17.71
C SER A 350 10.96 -14.78 -16.71
N LYS A 351 10.61 -14.82 -15.43
CA LYS A 351 11.51 -15.29 -14.37
C LYS A 351 11.56 -16.81 -14.41
N LYS A 352 12.75 -17.37 -14.61
CA LYS A 352 12.97 -18.83 -14.54
C LYS A 352 13.59 -19.18 -13.20
N ILE A 353 12.86 -19.95 -12.41
CA ILE A 353 13.36 -20.57 -11.20
C ILE A 353 13.82 -21.97 -11.59
N LEU A 354 15.12 -22.21 -11.55
CA LEU A 354 15.66 -23.55 -11.79
C LEU A 354 15.34 -24.45 -10.59
N PRO A 355 15.28 -25.79 -10.78
CA PRO A 355 15.11 -26.73 -9.68
C PRO A 355 16.18 -26.59 -8.59
N ASP A 356 17.36 -26.07 -8.92
CA ASP A 356 18.46 -25.80 -7.97
C ASP A 356 18.24 -24.54 -7.11
N GLY A 357 17.10 -23.87 -7.23
CA GLY A 357 16.77 -22.66 -6.46
C GLY A 357 17.44 -21.37 -6.97
N MET A 358 18.30 -21.48 -7.99
CA MET A 358 18.85 -20.32 -8.72
C MET A 358 17.73 -19.62 -9.50
N LYS A 359 17.66 -18.30 -9.35
CA LYS A 359 16.72 -17.44 -10.08
C LYS A 359 17.48 -16.76 -11.21
N LEU A 360 17.09 -17.02 -12.45
CA LEU A 360 17.59 -16.28 -13.58
C LEU A 360 16.84 -14.96 -13.71
N ARG A 361 17.60 -13.88 -13.92
CA ARG A 361 17.07 -12.55 -14.21
C ARG A 361 16.31 -12.58 -15.55
N GLY A 362 15.08 -12.06 -15.55
CA GLY A 362 14.25 -11.90 -16.75
C GLY A 362 14.18 -10.46 -17.27
N ASP A 363 14.57 -9.48 -16.45
CA ASP A 363 14.46 -8.07 -16.77
C ASP A 363 15.66 -7.60 -17.60
N ILE A 364 15.43 -6.80 -18.65
CA ILE A 364 16.49 -6.27 -19.52
C ILE A 364 16.94 -4.88 -19.05
N ASN A 365 18.21 -4.56 -19.26
CA ASN A 365 18.76 -3.23 -18.99
C ASN A 365 19.16 -2.55 -20.30
N VAL A 366 18.73 -1.30 -20.48
CA VAL A 366 18.95 -0.53 -21.71
C VAL A 366 19.73 0.74 -21.40
N LEU A 367 20.81 0.97 -22.14
CA LEU A 367 21.65 2.18 -22.06
C LEU A 367 21.52 3.00 -23.36
N LEU A 368 21.18 4.28 -23.22
CA LEU A 368 21.10 5.24 -24.32
C LEU A 368 22.29 6.21 -24.24
N LEU A 369 23.30 5.98 -25.07
CA LEU A 369 24.43 6.89 -25.28
C LEU A 369 24.15 7.79 -26.49
N GLY A 370 24.63 9.02 -26.48
CA GLY A 370 24.53 9.88 -27.66
C GLY A 370 24.74 11.35 -27.36
N ASP A 371 24.61 12.17 -28.37
CA ASP A 371 24.89 13.60 -28.26
C ASP A 371 23.76 14.34 -27.52
N PRO A 372 24.04 15.46 -26.84
CA PRO A 372 23.02 16.30 -26.25
C PRO A 372 22.08 16.83 -27.34
N GLY A 373 20.78 16.92 -27.05
CA GLY A 373 19.77 17.37 -28.01
C GLY A 373 19.03 16.25 -28.74
N THR A 374 19.43 14.98 -28.56
CA THR A 374 18.78 13.80 -29.17
C THR A 374 17.49 13.33 -28.45
N ALA A 375 16.85 14.21 -27.68
CA ALA A 375 15.60 13.96 -26.93
C ALA A 375 15.60 12.77 -25.93
N LYS A 376 16.75 12.22 -25.55
CA LYS A 376 16.84 11.06 -24.63
C LYS A 376 16.15 11.29 -23.29
N SER A 377 16.38 12.43 -22.63
CA SER A 377 15.73 12.75 -21.35
C SER A 377 14.22 12.87 -21.47
N GLN A 378 13.71 13.32 -22.63
CA GLN A 378 12.27 13.38 -22.88
C GLN A 378 11.67 11.97 -23.04
N LEU A 379 12.44 11.06 -23.64
CA LEU A 379 12.07 9.66 -23.76
C LEU A 379 12.03 8.96 -22.39
N LEU A 380 12.98 9.23 -21.49
CA LEU A 380 12.92 8.73 -20.10
C LEU A 380 11.66 9.21 -19.37
N LYS A 381 11.31 10.49 -19.48
CA LYS A 381 10.08 11.06 -18.91
C LYS A 381 8.80 10.48 -19.51
N TYR A 382 8.84 10.05 -20.77
CA TYR A 382 7.71 9.34 -21.37
C TYR A 382 7.56 7.94 -20.79
N VAL A 383 8.67 7.19 -20.64
CA VAL A 383 8.67 5.86 -20.02
C VAL A 383 8.18 5.92 -18.58
N GLU A 384 8.57 6.96 -17.84
CA GLU A 384 8.07 7.23 -16.48
C GLU A 384 6.53 7.35 -16.43
N LYS A 385 5.90 7.93 -17.47
CA LYS A 385 4.44 8.07 -17.53
C LYS A 385 3.74 6.81 -18.05
N ALA A 386 4.41 6.07 -18.93
CA ALA A 386 3.85 4.89 -19.58
C ALA A 386 3.92 3.63 -18.71
N ALA A 387 4.95 3.50 -17.87
CA ALA A 387 5.13 2.35 -17.01
C ALA A 387 4.14 2.36 -15.83
N PRO A 388 3.65 1.18 -15.37
CA PRO A 388 2.79 1.09 -14.20
C PRO A 388 3.52 1.44 -12.89
N ILE A 389 4.81 1.09 -12.82
CA ILE A 389 5.70 1.42 -11.70
C ILE A 389 7.00 1.93 -12.32
N SER A 390 7.32 3.19 -12.07
CA SER A 390 8.60 3.75 -12.46
C SER A 390 9.03 4.89 -11.56
N ILE A 391 10.34 5.07 -11.47
CA ILE A 391 10.94 6.17 -10.72
C ILE A 391 11.97 6.83 -11.61
N TYR A 392 11.82 8.14 -11.81
CA TYR A 392 12.81 8.96 -12.50
C TYR A 392 13.82 9.51 -11.49
N THR A 393 15.10 9.38 -11.83
CA THR A 393 16.19 9.87 -11.00
C THR A 393 17.29 10.48 -11.86
N SER A 394 17.96 11.50 -11.33
CA SER A 394 19.14 12.10 -11.94
C SER A 394 20.40 11.59 -11.23
N GLY A 395 21.40 11.18 -12.00
CA GLY A 395 22.66 10.64 -11.51
C GLY A 395 23.47 11.60 -10.62
N LYS A 396 23.31 12.92 -10.78
CA LYS A 396 23.93 13.91 -9.86
C LYS A 396 23.10 14.18 -8.61
N GLY A 397 21.77 14.12 -8.74
CA GLY A 397 20.82 14.49 -7.68
C GLY A 397 20.56 13.38 -6.66
N SER A 398 20.89 12.14 -7.02
CA SER A 398 20.64 10.98 -6.18
C SER A 398 21.93 10.47 -5.58
N SER A 399 22.05 10.66 -4.26
CA SER A 399 23.08 10.00 -3.46
C SER A 399 22.82 8.49 -3.35
N ALA A 400 23.83 7.71 -2.92
CA ALA A 400 23.69 6.28 -2.60
C ALA A 400 22.47 6.01 -1.72
N ALA A 401 22.21 6.88 -0.74
CA ALA A 401 21.08 6.77 0.18
C ALA A 401 19.72 7.03 -0.49
N GLY A 402 19.68 7.79 -1.58
CA GLY A 402 18.48 8.03 -2.38
C GLY A 402 18.26 6.98 -3.47
N LEU A 403 19.33 6.36 -3.98
CA LEU A 403 19.25 5.32 -5.01
C LEU A 403 19.01 3.92 -4.39
N THR A 404 19.77 3.59 -3.35
CA THR A 404 19.62 2.38 -2.54
C THR A 404 18.86 2.65 -1.25
N ALA A 405 18.67 1.66 -0.41
CA ALA A 405 18.08 1.90 0.91
C ALA A 405 19.11 2.47 1.92
N SER A 406 18.62 3.35 2.79
CA SER A 406 19.38 3.94 3.88
C SER A 406 18.81 3.52 5.22
N VAL A 407 19.65 3.46 6.26
CA VAL A 407 19.19 3.17 7.63
C VAL A 407 19.10 4.49 8.37
N GLN A 408 17.90 4.92 8.73
CA GLN A 408 17.68 6.14 9.50
C GLN A 408 17.24 5.79 10.93
N ARG A 409 17.71 6.57 11.91
CA ARG A 409 17.28 6.43 13.30
C ARG A 409 16.18 7.43 13.60
N ASP A 410 15.03 6.94 14.04
CA ASP A 410 13.95 7.79 14.53
C ASP A 410 14.39 8.49 15.82
N HIS A 411 14.19 9.81 15.91
CA HIS A 411 14.51 10.57 17.10
C HIS A 411 13.56 10.24 18.27
N SER A 412 12.32 9.85 17.97
CA SER A 412 11.27 9.62 18.97
C SER A 412 11.36 8.25 19.64
N THR A 413 11.44 7.18 18.85
CA THR A 413 11.53 5.79 19.34
C THR A 413 12.96 5.32 19.54
N ARG A 414 13.96 6.06 19.01
CA ARG A 414 15.37 5.65 18.92
C ARG A 414 15.60 4.37 18.13
N GLU A 415 14.58 3.87 17.44
CA GLU A 415 14.65 2.69 16.60
C GLU A 415 15.24 3.04 15.24
N PHE A 416 15.96 2.08 14.66
CA PHE A 416 16.44 2.16 13.28
C PHE A 416 15.35 1.61 12.37
N TYR A 417 14.96 2.39 11.37
CA TYR A 417 14.11 1.94 10.28
C TYR A 417 14.86 2.06 8.96
N LEU A 418 14.50 1.19 8.02
CA LEU A 418 15.05 1.18 6.68
C LEU A 418 14.21 2.11 5.81
N GLU A 419 14.84 3.11 5.20
CA GLU A 419 14.22 3.95 4.18
C GLU A 419 14.61 3.40 2.82
N GLY A 420 13.63 3.02 2.01
CA GLY A 420 13.85 2.51 0.65
C GLY A 420 14.28 3.63 -0.30
N GLY A 421 15.37 3.43 -1.04
CA GLY A 421 15.72 4.32 -2.16
C GLY A 421 14.95 3.99 -3.42
N ALA A 422 15.21 4.76 -4.48
CA ALA A 422 14.56 4.65 -5.79
C ALA A 422 14.51 3.22 -6.34
N MET A 423 15.58 2.43 -6.21
CA MET A 423 15.58 1.06 -6.72
C MET A 423 14.69 0.11 -5.93
N VAL A 424 14.61 0.27 -4.60
CA VAL A 424 13.76 -0.57 -3.75
C VAL A 424 12.29 -0.21 -3.94
N LEU A 425 12.00 1.09 -4.09
CA LEU A 425 10.65 1.60 -4.32
C LEU A 425 10.10 1.24 -5.72
N ALA A 426 10.99 0.99 -6.69
CA ALA A 426 10.63 0.60 -8.06
C ALA A 426 10.65 -0.92 -8.29
N ASP A 427 10.66 -1.76 -7.24
CA ASP A 427 10.63 -3.23 -7.38
C ASP A 427 9.48 -3.70 -8.29
N GLY A 428 9.80 -4.50 -9.31
CA GLY A 428 8.86 -4.95 -10.34
C GLY A 428 8.60 -3.96 -11.47
N GLY A 429 9.25 -2.79 -11.46
CA GLY A 429 9.07 -1.70 -12.42
C GLY A 429 10.33 -1.32 -13.20
N VAL A 430 10.35 -0.07 -13.67
CA VAL A 430 11.46 0.52 -14.45
C VAL A 430 12.07 1.71 -13.69
N VAL A 431 13.38 1.72 -13.52
CA VAL A 431 14.12 2.86 -12.97
C VAL A 431 14.75 3.63 -14.13
N CYS A 432 14.37 4.89 -14.28
CA CYS A 432 14.90 5.78 -15.32
C CYS A 432 16.00 6.66 -14.71
N ILE A 433 17.24 6.53 -15.20
CA ILE A 433 18.40 7.28 -14.72
C ILE A 433 18.89 8.22 -15.82
N ASP A 434 18.84 9.53 -15.58
CA ASP A 434 19.47 10.53 -16.47
C ASP A 434 20.86 10.93 -15.96
N GLU A 435 21.73 11.38 -16.86
CA GLU A 435 23.13 11.72 -16.57
C GLU A 435 23.89 10.62 -15.84
N PHE A 436 23.78 9.37 -16.32
CA PHE A 436 24.43 8.20 -15.72
C PHE A 436 25.97 8.34 -15.69
N ASP A 437 26.56 9.13 -16.58
CA ASP A 437 28.00 9.43 -16.63
C ASP A 437 28.49 10.33 -15.47
N LYS A 438 27.58 11.03 -14.79
CA LYS A 438 27.91 11.99 -13.72
C LYS A 438 27.65 11.46 -12.31
N MET A 439 27.43 10.16 -12.19
CA MET A 439 27.24 9.49 -10.90
C MET A 439 28.54 9.37 -10.10
N ARG A 440 28.41 9.29 -8.77
CA ARG A 440 29.54 9.04 -7.86
C ARG A 440 29.91 7.55 -7.89
N ASP A 441 31.18 7.25 -7.60
CA ASP A 441 31.69 5.88 -7.60
C ASP A 441 31.03 4.98 -6.52
N ASP A 442 30.68 5.55 -5.35
CA ASP A 442 29.98 4.80 -4.29
C ASP A 442 28.60 4.29 -4.76
N ASP A 443 27.88 5.10 -5.53
CA ASP A 443 26.55 4.79 -6.05
C ASP A 443 26.64 3.71 -7.15
N ARG A 444 27.75 3.68 -7.89
CA ARG A 444 28.03 2.72 -8.95
C ARG A 444 28.18 1.30 -8.41
N VAL A 445 28.81 1.11 -7.23
CA VAL A 445 28.93 -0.21 -6.58
C VAL A 445 27.57 -0.80 -6.24
N ALA A 446 26.66 0.03 -5.72
CA ALA A 446 25.30 -0.36 -5.39
C ALA A 446 24.50 -0.82 -6.63
N ILE A 447 24.62 -0.08 -7.74
CA ILE A 447 23.98 -0.45 -9.01
C ILE A 447 24.52 -1.79 -9.53
N HIS A 448 25.83 -2.03 -9.40
CA HIS A 448 26.44 -3.30 -9.82
C HIS A 448 25.81 -4.51 -9.12
N GLU A 449 25.58 -4.41 -7.81
CA GLU A 449 24.92 -5.45 -7.04
C GLU A 449 23.47 -5.64 -7.49
N ALA A 450 22.73 -4.54 -7.61
CA ALA A 450 21.32 -4.56 -7.97
C ALA A 450 21.06 -5.08 -9.40
N MET A 451 21.87 -4.71 -10.40
CA MET A 451 21.72 -5.19 -11.78
C MET A 451 22.06 -6.67 -11.95
N GLU A 452 22.99 -7.18 -11.12
CA GLU A 452 23.46 -8.57 -11.19
C GLU A 452 22.53 -9.52 -10.43
N GLN A 453 22.28 -9.22 -9.15
CA GLN A 453 21.59 -10.12 -8.23
C GLN A 453 20.11 -9.77 -8.05
N GLN A 454 19.67 -8.60 -8.52
CA GLN A 454 18.34 -8.04 -8.25
C GLN A 454 18.03 -7.91 -6.76
N THR A 455 19.08 -7.74 -5.96
CA THR A 455 19.03 -7.57 -4.50
C THR A 455 20.04 -6.52 -4.06
N ILE A 456 19.73 -5.82 -2.97
CA ILE A 456 20.63 -4.85 -2.34
C ILE A 456 20.87 -5.32 -0.90
N SER A 457 22.12 -5.59 -0.56
CA SER A 457 22.54 -5.93 0.80
C SER A 457 22.93 -4.67 1.57
N ILE A 458 22.40 -4.55 2.79
CA ILE A 458 22.71 -3.44 3.69
C ILE A 458 23.23 -4.01 5.00
N ALA A 459 24.48 -3.66 5.32
CA ALA A 459 25.14 -3.96 6.58
C ALA A 459 25.54 -2.64 7.27
N LYS A 460 24.59 -1.97 7.91
CA LYS A 460 24.81 -0.67 8.59
C LYS A 460 24.11 -0.64 9.95
N ALA A 461 24.71 0.03 10.92
CA ALA A 461 24.16 0.26 12.26
C ALA A 461 23.68 -1.02 13.00
N GLY A 462 24.34 -2.16 12.77
CA GLY A 462 23.99 -3.45 13.39
C GLY A 462 22.83 -4.18 12.73
N ILE A 463 22.27 -3.64 11.64
CA ILE A 463 21.24 -4.30 10.82
C ILE A 463 21.92 -4.90 9.59
N THR A 464 21.72 -6.20 9.39
CA THR A 464 22.12 -6.92 8.18
C THR A 464 20.86 -7.42 7.48
N THR A 465 20.45 -6.73 6.43
CA THR A 465 19.22 -7.04 5.68
C THR A 465 19.47 -7.03 4.20
N ILE A 466 18.81 -7.93 3.49
CA ILE A 466 18.82 -8.01 2.03
C ILE A 466 17.44 -7.56 1.56
N LEU A 467 17.40 -6.53 0.72
CA LEU A 467 16.18 -6.03 0.11
C LEU A 467 16.14 -6.46 -1.36
N ASN A 468 14.97 -6.83 -1.85
CA ASN A 468 14.79 -7.15 -3.26
C ASN A 468 14.68 -5.85 -4.07
N ALA A 469 15.36 -5.80 -5.21
CA ALA A 469 15.34 -4.68 -6.15
C ALA A 469 15.24 -5.23 -7.58
N ARG A 470 14.11 -5.87 -7.89
CA ARG A 470 13.84 -6.49 -9.20
C ARG A 470 13.38 -5.40 -10.16
N THR A 471 14.32 -4.56 -10.56
CA THR A 471 14.04 -3.38 -11.39
C THR A 471 14.74 -3.51 -12.73
N SER A 472 14.06 -3.08 -13.78
CA SER A 472 14.72 -2.86 -15.08
C SER A 472 15.34 -1.47 -15.09
N VAL A 473 16.61 -1.35 -15.48
CA VAL A 473 17.32 -0.07 -15.52
C VAL A 473 17.30 0.49 -16.95
N LEU A 474 16.75 1.69 -17.11
CA LEU A 474 16.84 2.49 -18.32
C LEU A 474 17.71 3.71 -18.04
N ALA A 475 18.92 3.73 -18.59
CA ALA A 475 19.89 4.79 -18.35
C ALA A 475 20.12 5.65 -19.60
N ALA A 476 20.24 6.95 -19.43
CA ALA A 476 20.76 7.87 -20.45
C ALA A 476 22.12 8.40 -20.01
N ALA A 477 23.07 8.38 -20.94
CA ALA A 477 24.42 8.88 -20.74
C ALA A 477 24.85 9.76 -21.92
N ASN A 478 25.76 10.69 -21.64
CA ASN A 478 26.40 11.53 -22.65
C ASN A 478 27.88 11.13 -22.81
N PRO A 479 28.44 11.23 -24.02
CA PRO A 479 29.86 11.00 -24.24
C PRO A 479 30.69 12.10 -23.55
N ILE A 480 31.92 11.76 -23.15
CA ILE A 480 32.81 12.65 -22.38
C ILE A 480 33.09 14.00 -23.07
N PHE A 481 33.20 14.00 -24.40
CA PHE A 481 33.48 15.21 -25.19
C PHE A 481 32.20 15.92 -25.67
N GLY A 482 31.02 15.49 -25.20
CA GLY A 482 29.73 16.01 -25.63
C GLY A 482 29.32 15.62 -27.06
N ARG A 483 30.27 15.15 -27.89
CA ARG A 483 29.99 14.53 -29.19
C ARG A 483 30.66 13.17 -29.29
N TYR A 484 30.01 12.25 -29.98
CA TYR A 484 30.57 10.94 -30.28
C TYR A 484 31.62 11.05 -31.40
N ASP A 485 32.86 10.66 -31.11
CA ASP A 485 33.96 10.66 -32.09
C ASP A 485 34.14 9.26 -32.69
N GLU A 486 33.99 9.14 -34.01
CA GLU A 486 34.10 7.86 -34.72
C GLU A 486 35.54 7.38 -34.87
N MET A 487 36.52 8.28 -34.73
CA MET A 487 37.94 7.94 -34.87
C MET A 487 38.49 7.22 -33.63
N LYS A 488 37.78 7.29 -32.50
CA LYS A 488 38.17 6.66 -31.24
C LYS A 488 37.45 5.34 -31.05
N THR A 489 38.06 4.47 -30.24
CA THR A 489 37.38 3.23 -29.86
C THR A 489 36.13 3.55 -29.02
N PRO A 490 35.03 2.78 -29.15
CA PRO A 490 33.82 3.02 -28.37
C PRO A 490 34.05 3.04 -26.85
N GLY A 491 35.06 2.31 -26.35
CA GLY A 491 35.43 2.30 -24.94
C GLY A 491 36.12 3.58 -24.46
N GLU A 492 36.84 4.30 -25.33
CA GLU A 492 37.49 5.58 -24.98
C GLU A 492 36.51 6.75 -25.00
N ASN A 493 35.42 6.63 -25.77
CA ASN A 493 34.36 7.64 -25.80
C ASN A 493 33.47 7.64 -24.55
N ILE A 494 33.60 6.61 -23.71
CA ILE A 494 32.70 6.32 -22.60
C ILE A 494 33.51 6.16 -21.32
N ASP A 495 33.19 6.94 -20.27
CA ASP A 495 33.85 6.84 -18.96
C ASP A 495 33.23 5.76 -18.05
N PHE A 496 32.99 4.58 -18.62
CA PHE A 496 32.46 3.42 -17.90
C PHE A 496 33.50 2.30 -17.88
N GLN A 497 33.61 1.64 -16.71
CA GLN A 497 34.34 0.39 -16.64
C GLN A 497 33.64 -0.66 -17.51
N THR A 498 34.42 -1.52 -18.16
CA THR A 498 33.91 -2.61 -19.01
C THR A 498 32.95 -3.55 -18.26
N THR A 499 33.09 -3.64 -16.95
CA THR A 499 32.21 -4.40 -16.03
C THR A 499 30.77 -3.85 -15.96
N ILE A 500 30.56 -2.56 -16.22
CA ILE A 500 29.22 -1.95 -16.29
C ILE A 500 28.60 -2.27 -17.63
N LEU A 501 29.36 -2.05 -18.70
CA LEU A 501 28.91 -2.26 -20.08
C LEU A 501 28.49 -3.72 -20.31
N SER A 502 29.18 -4.68 -19.70
CA SER A 502 28.80 -6.10 -19.77
C SER A 502 27.49 -6.45 -19.06
N ARG A 503 26.97 -5.58 -18.19
CA ARG A 503 25.71 -5.78 -17.45
C ARG A 503 24.49 -5.11 -18.10
N PHE A 504 24.75 -4.23 -19.07
CA PHE A 504 23.71 -3.70 -19.93
C PHE A 504 23.50 -4.66 -21.10
N ASP A 505 22.26 -5.07 -21.31
CA ASP A 505 21.93 -6.04 -22.35
C ASP A 505 21.85 -5.37 -23.73
N MET A 506 21.34 -4.13 -23.76
CA MET A 506 21.23 -3.35 -24.99
C MET A 506 21.86 -1.98 -24.80
N ILE A 507 22.83 -1.66 -25.65
CA ILE A 507 23.50 -0.36 -25.70
C ILE A 507 23.17 0.29 -27.04
N PHE A 508 22.46 1.41 -26.99
CA PHE A 508 22.17 2.22 -28.17
C PHE A 508 23.08 3.44 -28.21
N ILE A 509 23.68 3.67 -29.38
CA ILE A 509 24.46 4.87 -29.66
C ILE A 509 23.64 5.71 -30.63
N VAL A 510 23.09 6.81 -30.11
CA VAL A 510 22.33 7.79 -30.88
C VAL A 510 23.30 8.83 -31.41
N LYS A 511 23.54 8.79 -32.71
CA LYS A 511 24.36 9.76 -33.42
C LYS A 511 23.47 10.81 -34.07
N ASP A 512 23.93 12.06 -34.04
CA ASP A 512 23.27 13.14 -34.77
C ASP A 512 23.89 13.28 -36.18
N GLU A 513 23.19 12.76 -37.18
CA GLU A 513 23.57 12.87 -38.59
C GLU A 513 22.79 13.98 -39.29
N HIS A 514 23.48 15.07 -39.60
CA HIS A 514 22.93 16.24 -40.28
C HIS A 514 22.52 15.89 -41.72
N THR A 515 21.23 15.67 -41.96
CA THR A 515 20.67 15.41 -43.29
C THR A 515 19.49 16.35 -43.53
N ARG A 516 19.53 17.13 -44.62
CA ARG A 516 18.49 18.13 -44.93
C ARG A 516 17.07 17.55 -44.92
N ASP A 517 16.88 16.35 -45.47
CA ASP A 517 15.56 15.69 -45.50
C ASP A 517 15.07 15.28 -44.11
N LYS A 518 15.97 14.82 -43.22
CA LYS A 518 15.62 14.46 -41.84
C LYS A 518 15.25 15.72 -41.07
N ASP A 519 16.04 16.78 -41.19
CA ASP A 519 15.81 18.06 -40.51
C ASP A 519 14.49 18.71 -40.94
N GLU A 520 14.17 18.68 -42.23
CA GLU A 520 12.90 19.20 -42.74
C GLU A 520 11.70 18.43 -42.17
N ARG A 521 11.79 17.09 -42.09
CA ARG A 521 10.74 16.25 -41.50
C ARG A 521 10.60 16.48 -40.00
N ILE A 522 11.71 16.59 -39.27
CA ILE A 522 11.70 16.89 -37.83
C ILE A 522 11.09 18.27 -37.60
N ALA A 523 11.48 19.28 -38.37
CA ALA A 523 10.92 20.63 -38.26
C ALA A 523 9.41 20.64 -38.53
N LYS A 524 8.95 19.95 -39.58
CA LYS A 524 7.51 19.77 -39.86
C LYS A 524 6.78 19.08 -38.71
N HIS A 525 7.36 18.03 -38.15
CA HIS A 525 6.81 17.30 -36.99
C HIS A 525 6.68 18.19 -35.76
N VAL A 526 7.75 18.93 -35.42
CA VAL A 526 7.76 19.84 -34.26
C VAL A 526 6.78 21.00 -34.44
N MET A 527 6.68 21.57 -35.65
CA MET A 527 5.68 22.59 -35.97
C MET A 527 4.26 22.02 -35.84
N GLY A 528 4.02 20.78 -36.30
CA GLY A 528 2.73 20.09 -36.17
C GLY A 528 2.30 19.90 -34.71
N ILE A 529 3.24 19.57 -33.82
CA ILE A 529 2.99 19.46 -32.38
C ILE A 529 2.62 20.82 -31.76
N HIS A 530 3.35 21.89 -32.12
CA HIS A 530 3.13 23.22 -31.55
C HIS A 530 1.89 23.94 -32.10
N MET A 531 1.47 23.65 -33.33
CA MET A 531 0.31 24.27 -33.98
C MET A 531 -1.06 23.72 -33.52
N GLY A 532 -1.11 22.99 -32.41
CA GLY A 532 -2.37 22.58 -31.78
C GLY A 532 -2.93 21.25 -32.29
N GLY A 533 -2.09 20.28 -32.63
CA GLY A 533 -2.53 18.89 -32.83
C GLY A 533 -3.31 18.62 -34.12
N ARG A 534 -3.56 19.60 -35.00
CA ARG A 534 -4.16 19.33 -36.33
C ARG A 534 -3.30 18.44 -37.24
N GLY A 535 -1.99 18.34 -36.95
CA GLY A 535 -1.11 17.37 -37.61
C GLY A 535 -1.19 15.95 -37.04
N LEU A 536 -1.85 15.75 -35.88
CA LEU A 536 -2.15 14.42 -35.36
C LEU A 536 -3.38 13.80 -36.04
N GLU A 537 -4.32 14.59 -36.57
CA GLU A 537 -5.61 14.08 -37.08
C GLU A 537 -5.48 13.02 -38.20
N GLU A 538 -4.37 12.99 -38.97
CA GLU A 538 -4.10 11.90 -39.95
C GLU A 538 -3.44 10.65 -39.34
N GLN A 539 -3.01 10.69 -38.08
CA GLN A 539 -2.47 9.53 -37.31
C GLN A 539 -3.48 8.97 -36.28
N VAL A 540 -4.63 9.63 -36.09
CA VAL A 540 -5.63 9.32 -35.03
C VAL A 540 -6.36 7.99 -35.21
N GLU A 541 -6.31 7.30 -36.35
CA GLU A 541 -6.94 5.96 -36.47
C GLU A 541 -6.13 4.83 -35.81
N GLY A 542 -4.90 5.08 -35.36
CA GLY A 542 -4.00 4.06 -34.78
C GLY A 542 -3.64 4.24 -33.31
N GLU A 543 -4.04 5.33 -32.65
CA GLU A 543 -3.55 5.65 -31.31
C GLU A 543 -4.28 4.86 -30.22
N VAL A 544 -3.58 3.94 -29.59
CA VAL A 544 -4.02 3.35 -28.32
C VAL A 544 -3.76 4.40 -27.22
N PRO A 545 -4.78 4.78 -26.42
CA PRO A 545 -4.58 5.69 -25.31
C PRO A 545 -3.49 5.17 -24.37
N VAL A 546 -2.63 6.06 -23.86
CA VAL A 546 -1.51 5.68 -22.96
C VAL A 546 -2.01 4.89 -21.74
N GLU A 547 -3.20 5.21 -21.23
CA GLU A 547 -3.82 4.46 -20.13
C GLU A 547 -4.20 3.03 -20.52
N LYS A 548 -4.75 2.85 -21.73
CA LYS A 548 -5.10 1.53 -22.28
C LYS A 548 -3.84 0.70 -22.51
N MET A 549 -2.77 1.32 -23.01
CA MET A 549 -1.45 0.68 -23.14
C MET A 549 -0.90 0.27 -21.76
N ARG A 550 -0.99 1.13 -20.74
CA ARG A 550 -0.55 0.82 -19.38
C ARG A 550 -1.31 -0.37 -18.78
N ARG A 551 -2.65 -0.41 -18.94
CA ARG A 551 -3.47 -1.56 -18.50
C ARG A 551 -3.12 -2.82 -19.27
N TYR A 552 -2.95 -2.73 -20.59
CA TYR A 552 -2.54 -3.86 -21.41
C TYR A 552 -1.16 -4.42 -21.01
N LEU A 553 -0.18 -3.55 -20.75
CA LEU A 553 1.12 -3.97 -20.23
C LEU A 553 1.03 -4.64 -18.86
N SER A 554 0.12 -4.18 -18.00
CA SER A 554 -0.15 -4.83 -16.72
C SER A 554 -0.80 -6.21 -16.91
N TYR A 555 -1.76 -6.32 -17.83
CA TYR A 555 -2.44 -7.57 -18.17
C TYR A 555 -1.47 -8.60 -18.77
N CYS A 556 -0.55 -8.17 -19.64
CA CYS A 556 0.46 -9.07 -20.21
C CYS A 556 1.53 -9.50 -19.19
N LYS A 557 1.70 -8.76 -18.09
CA LYS A 557 2.65 -9.06 -17.01
C LYS A 557 2.06 -9.93 -15.90
N SER A 558 0.75 -9.85 -15.66
CA SER A 558 0.00 -10.76 -14.77
C SER A 558 -0.11 -12.13 -15.41
#